data_AF-A0A2S8A855-F1
#
_entry.id   AF-A0A2S8A855-F1
#
_cell.length_a   1.000
_cell.length_b   1.000
_cell.length_c   1.000
_cell.angle_alpha   90.00
_cell.angle_beta   90.00
_cell.angle_gamma   90.00
#
_symmetry.space_group_name_H-M   'P 1'
#
loop_
_entity.id
_entity.type
_entity.pdbx_description
1 polymer ?
#
loop_
_entity_poly.entity_id
_entity_poly.type
_entity_poly.pdbx_seq_one_letter_code
_entity_poly.pdbx_strand_id
1 'polypeptide(L)'
;MNTNIPFQLGMEYENWEFDLEPINDRIIGHDSYIYIKKLSIFDVEPINVELIFHWDILVAIILEFEESDIIKLDKILLSDYIRVNNYFYKSEVQIKSRIYKSLLQ
;
A
#
# COMPACT_ATOMS: atom_id res chain seq x y z
N MET A 1 -16.46 -6.78 -12.28
CA MET A 1 -15.09 -6.91 -11.77
C MET A 1 -14.76 -5.60 -11.08
N ASN A 2 -14.51 -5.62 -9.78
CA ASN A 2 -14.07 -4.43 -9.05
C ASN A 2 -12.55 -4.33 -9.25
N THR A 3 -12.14 -3.42 -10.13
CA THR A 3 -10.75 -3.27 -10.58
C THR A 3 -9.99 -2.18 -9.83
N ASN A 4 -10.64 -1.46 -8.92
CA ASN A 4 -10.12 -0.20 -8.42
C ASN A 4 -9.52 -0.38 -7.03
N ILE A 5 -8.21 -0.14 -6.93
CA ILE A 5 -7.56 0.17 -5.67
C ILE A 5 -8.14 1.52 -5.20
N PRO A 6 -8.81 1.60 -4.04
CA PRO A 6 -9.53 2.81 -3.63
C PRO A 6 -8.60 3.90 -3.07
N PHE A 7 -7.29 3.62 -3.01
CA PHE A 7 -6.31 4.51 -2.41
C PHE A 7 -5.60 5.34 -3.48
N GLN A 8 -5.53 6.64 -3.25
CA GLN A 8 -4.76 7.57 -4.06
C GLN A 8 -3.91 8.44 -3.16
N LEU A 9 -2.65 8.65 -3.55
CA LEU A 9 -1.78 9.60 -2.85
C LEU A 9 -2.43 10.99 -2.80
N GLY A 10 -2.29 11.67 -1.67
CA GLY A 10 -2.93 12.96 -1.40
C GLY A 10 -4.31 12.87 -0.75
N MET A 11 -4.88 11.67 -0.59
CA MET A 11 -6.14 11.49 0.15
C MET A 11 -5.94 11.71 1.66
N GLU A 12 -6.98 12.24 2.31
CA GLU A 12 -6.99 12.52 3.74
C GLU A 12 -7.22 11.23 4.57
N TYR A 13 -6.59 11.15 5.75
CA TYR A 13 -6.70 10.06 6.71
C TYR A 13 -8.16 9.78 7.12
N GLU A 14 -8.96 10.84 7.28
CA GLU A 14 -10.37 10.75 7.69
C GLU A 14 -11.22 9.86 6.75
N ASN A 15 -10.81 9.67 5.49
CA ASN A 15 -11.49 8.77 4.56
C ASN A 15 -11.48 7.31 5.05
N TRP A 16 -10.49 6.93 5.87
CA TRP A 16 -10.21 5.55 6.27
C TRP A 16 -10.04 5.38 7.78
N GLU A 17 -10.18 6.42 8.60
CA GLU A 17 -9.92 6.40 10.05
C GLU A 17 -10.50 5.16 10.78
N PHE A 18 -11.74 4.77 10.45
CA PHE A 18 -12.41 3.62 11.08
C PHE A 18 -12.03 2.25 10.50
N ASP A 19 -11.26 2.25 9.41
CA ASP A 19 -10.83 1.07 8.66
C ASP A 19 -9.31 0.85 8.77
N LEU A 20 -8.65 1.57 9.69
CA LEU A 20 -7.20 1.54 9.87
C LEU A 20 -6.83 1.06 11.27
N GLU A 21 -5.87 0.14 11.34
CA GLU A 21 -5.23 -0.28 12.57
C GLU A 21 -3.79 0.26 12.62
N PRO A 22 -3.39 1.04 13.64
CA PRO A 22 -2.05 1.60 13.72
C PRO A 22 -1.00 0.51 13.97
N ILE A 23 0.14 0.64 13.30
CA ILE A 23 1.31 -0.22 13.48
C ILE A 23 2.56 0.62 13.77
N ASN A 24 3.69 -0.04 14.03
CA ASN A 24 4.95 0.66 14.15
C ASN A 24 5.30 1.39 12.84
N ASP A 25 5.74 2.63 12.96
CA ASP A 25 6.15 3.44 11.82
C ASP A 25 7.20 2.72 10.98
N ARG A 26 6.86 2.42 9.73
CA ARG A 26 7.82 1.92 8.75
C ARG A 26 8.89 2.97 8.44
N ILE A 27 8.49 4.24 8.48
CA ILE A 27 9.29 5.38 8.07
C ILE A 27 9.22 6.44 9.17
N ILE A 28 10.34 6.70 9.85
CA ILE A 28 10.40 7.73 10.92
C ILE A 28 9.79 9.06 10.46
N GLY A 29 8.87 9.60 11.29
CA GLY A 29 8.14 10.84 11.04
C GLY A 29 6.90 10.67 10.14
N HIS A 30 6.43 9.44 9.98
CA HIS A 30 5.23 9.08 9.23
C HIS A 30 4.47 8.02 10.00
N ASP A 31 3.16 8.12 10.00
CA ASP A 31 2.29 7.18 10.69
C ASP A 31 1.94 6.04 9.74
N SER A 32 2.08 4.79 10.21
CA SER A 32 1.85 3.59 9.40
C SER A 32 0.63 2.83 9.93
N TYR A 33 -0.24 2.42 9.01
CA TYR A 33 -1.50 1.74 9.35
C TYR A 33 -1.76 0.57 8.42
N ILE A 34 -2.41 -0.47 8.94
CA ILE A 34 -2.97 -1.56 8.15
C ILE A 34 -4.44 -1.27 7.86
N TYR A 35 -4.84 -1.41 6.60
CA TYR A 35 -6.24 -1.37 6.19
C TYR A 35 -6.91 -2.71 6.47
N ILE A 36 -7.93 -2.71 7.32
CA ILE A 36 -8.52 -3.96 7.87
C ILE A 36 -9.77 -4.45 7.12
N LYS A 37 -10.29 -3.65 6.18
CA LYS A 37 -11.42 -4.06 5.35
C LYS A 37 -10.97 -4.94 4.19
N LYS A 38 -11.86 -5.85 3.78
CA LYS A 38 -11.63 -6.71 2.62
C LYS A 38 -11.41 -5.87 1.36
N LEU A 39 -10.29 -6.14 0.70
CA LEU A 39 -9.94 -5.57 -0.59
C LEU A 39 -9.62 -6.69 -1.56
N SER A 40 -10.24 -6.67 -2.74
CA SER A 40 -9.91 -7.58 -3.82
C SER A 40 -9.45 -6.79 -5.04
N ILE A 41 -8.28 -7.15 -5.56
CA ILE A 41 -7.66 -6.59 -6.75
C ILE A 41 -7.59 -7.72 -7.77
N PHE A 42 -8.45 -7.70 -8.78
CA PHE A 42 -8.58 -8.78 -9.78
C PHE A 42 -8.77 -10.18 -9.17
N ASP A 43 -9.74 -10.31 -8.25
CA ASP A 43 -10.05 -11.57 -7.56
C ASP A 43 -8.88 -12.14 -6.72
N VAL A 44 -7.85 -11.32 -6.47
CA VAL A 44 -6.76 -11.59 -5.54
C VAL A 44 -6.91 -10.67 -4.34
N GLU A 45 -6.86 -11.23 -3.14
CA GLU A 45 -6.86 -10.48 -1.88
C GLU A 45 -5.39 -10.27 -1.45
N PRO A 46 -4.92 -9.03 -1.28
CA PRO A 46 -3.61 -8.80 -0.67
C PRO A 46 -3.55 -9.40 0.73
N ILE A 47 -2.39 -9.94 1.11
CA ILE A 47 -2.13 -10.38 2.49
C ILE A 47 -2.25 -9.20 3.44
N ASN A 48 -1.61 -8.09 3.06
CA ASN A 48 -1.60 -6.85 3.82
C ASN A 48 -1.73 -5.65 2.87
N VAL A 49 -2.40 -4.62 3.38
CA VAL A 49 -2.49 -3.30 2.76
C VAL A 49 -2.05 -2.30 3.79
N GLU A 50 -0.87 -1.72 3.60
CA GLU A 50 -0.33 -0.70 4.49
C GLU A 50 -0.45 0.68 3.84
N LEU A 51 -1.03 1.61 4.59
CA LEU A 51 -1.17 3.01 4.22
C LEU A 51 -0.27 3.84 5.14
N ILE A 52 0.55 4.70 4.54
CA ILE A 52 1.50 5.54 5.27
C ILE A 52 1.12 6.99 5.05
N PHE A 53 0.95 7.69 6.16
CA PHE A 53 0.53 9.08 6.20
C PHE A 53 1.66 9.98 6.69
N HIS A 54 1.71 11.19 6.15
CA HIS A 54 2.49 12.28 6.72
C HIS A 54 1.52 13.37 7.12
N TRP A 55 1.41 13.61 8.43
CA TRP A 55 0.23 14.26 8.99
C TRP A 55 -1.02 13.49 8.55
N ASP A 56 -2.08 14.15 8.10
CA ASP A 56 -3.30 13.47 7.69
C ASP A 56 -3.35 13.12 6.19
N ILE A 57 -2.21 13.16 5.47
CA ILE A 57 -2.18 12.95 4.02
C ILE A 57 -1.50 11.63 3.64
N LEU A 58 -2.17 10.83 2.82
CA LEU A 58 -1.66 9.55 2.31
C LEU A 58 -0.49 9.77 1.35
N VAL A 59 0.71 9.33 1.74
CA VAL A 59 1.94 9.53 0.97
C VAL A 59 2.57 8.23 0.45
N ALA A 60 2.18 7.07 0.99
CA ALA A 60 2.50 5.79 0.38
C ALA A 60 1.43 4.72 0.60
N ILE A 61 1.33 3.81 -0.37
CA ILE A 61 0.47 2.63 -0.38
C ILE A 61 1.39 1.44 -0.62
N ILE A 62 1.31 0.42 0.23
CA ILE A 62 2.06 -0.83 0.10
C ILE A 62 1.05 -1.98 0.10
N LEU A 63 1.13 -2.81 -0.92
CA LEU A 63 0.34 -4.02 -1.08
C LEU A 63 1.27 -5.21 -0.98
N GLU A 64 0.94 -6.15 -0.11
CA GLU A 64 1.65 -7.42 0.01
C GLU A 64 0.79 -8.55 -0.57
N PHE A 65 1.38 -9.43 -1.36
CA PHE A 65 0.69 -10.58 -1.93
C PHE A 65 1.43 -11.88 -1.62
N GLU A 66 0.72 -13.00 -1.74
CA GLU A 66 1.36 -14.31 -1.81
C GLU A 66 2.11 -14.43 -3.14
N GLU A 67 3.30 -15.03 -3.14
CA GLU A 67 4.12 -15.15 -4.35
C GLU A 67 3.39 -15.89 -5.49
N SER A 68 2.56 -16.86 -5.12
CA SER A 68 1.75 -17.64 -6.07
C SER A 68 0.62 -16.83 -6.74
N ASP A 69 0.14 -15.78 -6.07
CA ASP A 69 -0.93 -14.92 -6.59
C ASP A 69 -0.41 -13.80 -7.49
N ILE A 70 0.88 -13.46 -7.39
CA ILE A 70 1.51 -12.43 -8.24
C ILE A 70 1.39 -12.77 -9.73
N ILE A 71 1.36 -14.06 -10.08
CA ILE A 71 1.21 -14.53 -11.46
C ILE A 71 -0.15 -14.13 -12.04
N LYS A 72 -1.17 -13.97 -11.19
CA LYS A 72 -2.54 -13.61 -11.56
C LYS A 72 -2.76 -12.10 -11.62
N LEU A 73 -1.86 -11.30 -11.04
CA LEU A 73 -2.01 -9.84 -11.00
C LEU A 73 -1.83 -9.22 -12.40
N ASP A 74 -2.74 -8.32 -12.75
CA ASP A 74 -2.64 -7.53 -13.98
C ASP A 74 -1.50 -6.51 -13.86
N LYS A 75 -0.47 -6.69 -14.69
CA LYS A 75 0.70 -5.81 -14.76
C LYS A 75 0.35 -4.37 -15.18
N ILE A 76 -0.78 -4.15 -15.85
CA ILE A 76 -1.20 -2.82 -16.30
C ILE A 76 -1.73 -1.99 -15.13
N LEU A 77 -2.51 -2.60 -14.23
CA LEU A 77 -3.11 -1.89 -13.09
C LEU A 77 -2.06 -1.53 -12.01
N LEU A 78 -1.02 -2.36 -11.88
CA LEU A 78 0.10 -2.10 -10.99
C LEU A 78 1.27 -1.43 -11.70
N SER A 79 1.06 -0.87 -12.89
CA SER A 79 2.15 -0.28 -13.69
C SER A 79 2.79 0.95 -13.03
N ASP A 80 2.01 1.67 -12.22
CA ASP A 80 2.41 2.80 -11.40
C ASP A 80 2.85 2.40 -9.98
N TYR A 81 2.89 1.10 -9.70
CA TYR A 81 3.50 0.52 -8.51
C TYR A 81 4.89 -0.05 -8.82
N ILE A 82 5.76 0.01 -7.82
CA ILE A 82 7.10 -0.56 -7.87
C ILE A 82 7.07 -1.86 -7.10
N ARG A 83 7.53 -2.94 -7.75
CA ARG A 83 7.64 -4.25 -7.12
C ARG A 83 8.96 -4.42 -6.38
N VAL A 84 8.89 -4.95 -5.16
CA VAL A 84 10.02 -5.42 -4.35
C VAL A 84 9.62 -6.74 -3.71
N ASN A 85 10.24 -7.85 -4.08
CA ASN A 85 9.84 -9.19 -3.63
C ASN A 85 8.34 -9.47 -3.89
N ASN A 86 7.57 -9.67 -2.82
CA ASN A 86 6.13 -9.89 -2.82
C ASN A 86 5.31 -8.60 -2.57
N TYR A 87 5.98 -7.45 -2.45
CA TYR A 87 5.36 -6.15 -2.26
C TYR A 87 5.24 -5.38 -3.57
N PHE A 88 4.15 -4.62 -3.68
CA PHE A 88 3.93 -3.57 -4.67
C PHE A 88 3.67 -2.28 -3.92
N TYR A 89 4.48 -1.25 -4.15
CA TYR A 89 4.27 0.03 -3.48
C TYR A 89 4.20 1.21 -4.45
N LYS A 90 3.42 2.21 -4.07
CA LYS A 90 3.32 3.52 -4.71
C LYS A 90 3.55 4.57 -3.64
N SER A 91 4.34 5.60 -3.93
CA SER A 91 4.70 6.61 -2.93
C SER A 91 5.06 7.93 -3.56
N GLU A 92 5.04 9.00 -2.76
CA GLU A 92 5.66 10.25 -3.12
C GLU A 92 7.18 10.09 -3.36
N VAL A 93 7.71 10.87 -4.30
CA VAL A 93 9.11 10.75 -4.76
C VAL A 93 10.09 10.94 -3.61
N GLN A 94 9.76 11.80 -2.64
CA GLN A 94 10.58 12.18 -1.50
C GLN A 94 10.86 11.00 -0.55
N ILE A 95 9.90 10.07 -0.40
CA ILE A 95 10.01 8.94 0.54
C ILE A 95 10.26 7.59 -0.14
N LYS A 96 10.12 7.52 -1.48
CA LYS A 96 10.30 6.31 -2.30
C LYS A 96 11.53 5.48 -1.94
N SER A 97 12.70 6.10 -1.78
CA SER A 97 13.95 5.36 -1.46
C SER A 97 13.95 4.76 -0.06
N ARG A 98 13.26 5.38 0.90
CA ARG A 98 13.14 4.90 2.28
C ARG A 98 12.17 3.71 2.33
N ILE A 99 11.05 3.79 1.61
CA ILE A 99 10.11 2.67 1.43
C ILE A 99 10.83 1.47 0.82
N TYR A 100 11.51 1.66 -0.31
CA TYR A 100 12.26 0.59 -0.97
C TYR A 100 13.23 -0.13 -0.02
N LYS A 101 14.02 0.63 0.75
CA LYS A 101 14.96 0.07 1.75
C LYS A 101 14.27 -0.69 2.88
N SER A 102 13.07 -0.28 3.28
CA SER A 102 12.30 -0.95 4.33
C SER A 102 11.69 -2.28 3.88
N LEU A 103 11.48 -2.47 2.57
CA LEU A 103 10.90 -3.69 1.99
C LEU A 103 11.95 -4.74 1.60
N LEU A 104 13.24 -4.42 1.73
CA LEU A 104 14.35 -5.34 1.48
C LEU A 104 14.83 -6.10 2.72
N GLN A 105 14.38 -5.67 3.91
CA GLN A 105 14.75 -6.24 5.21
C GLN A 105 13.84 -7.43 5.52
#